data_AF-A0A7X5UB59-F1
#
_entry.id   AF-A0A7X5UB59-F1
#
_cell.length_a   1.000
_cell.length_b   1.000
_cell.length_c   1.000
_cell.angle_alpha   90.00
_cell.angle_beta   90.00
_cell.angle_gamma   90.00
#
_symmetry.space_group_name_H-M   'P 1'
#
loop_
_entity.id
_entity.type
_entity.pdbx_description
1 polymer ?
#
loop_
_entity_poly.entity_id
_entity_poly.type
_entity_poly.pdbx_seq_one_letter_code
_entity_poly.pdbx_strand_id
1 'polypeptide(L)'
;MGTQANRKKNFALVTRELEIAGHVTIGSQVEALGKAVSIEKFERLRAGGDVSFHFARTIEHALKKPKRWMDRAPADDVVGAAVDKEQGS
;
A
#
# COMPACT_ATOMS: atom_id res chain seq x y z
N MET A 1 18.82 10.57 1.43
CA MET A 1 18.53 9.59 0.36
C MET A 1 17.61 8.41 0.77
N GLY A 2 17.27 8.21 2.05
CA GLY A 2 16.51 7.00 2.47
C GLY A 2 14.99 6.99 2.20
N THR A 3 14.34 8.15 2.14
CA THR A 3 12.86 8.23 2.12
C THR A 3 12.22 7.58 0.90
N GLN A 4 12.80 7.77 -0.29
CA GLN A 4 12.25 7.18 -1.51
C GLN A 4 12.42 5.66 -1.54
N ALA A 5 13.59 5.17 -1.11
CA ALA A 5 13.84 3.74 -0.98
C ALA A 5 12.89 3.09 0.03
N ASN A 6 12.65 3.74 1.17
CA ASN A 6 11.70 3.29 2.18
C ASN A 6 10.27 3.21 1.63
N ARG A 7 9.82 4.24 0.91
CA ARG A 7 8.49 4.23 0.29
C ARG A 7 8.31 3.10 -0.71
N LYS A 8 9.32 2.82 -1.55
CA LYS A 8 9.29 1.70 -2.49
C LYS A 8 9.20 0.35 -1.76
N LYS A 9 9.99 0.15 -0.70
CA LYS A 9 9.95 -1.07 0.12
C LYS A 9 8.60 -1.24 0.83
N ASN A 10 8.09 -0.19 1.47
CA ASN A 10 6.79 -0.23 2.14
C ASN A 10 5.65 -0.46 1.14
N PHE A 11 5.72 0.12 -0.07
CA PHE A 11 4.75 -0.16 -1.12
C PHE A 11 4.78 -1.63 -1.54
N ALA A 12 5.96 -2.22 -1.71
CA ALA A 12 6.10 -3.64 -2.02
C ALA A 12 5.55 -4.56 -0.91
N LEU A 13 5.68 -4.15 0.37
CA LEU A 13 5.04 -4.85 1.48
C LEU A 13 3.52 -4.78 1.40
N VAL A 14 2.96 -3.59 1.13
CA VAL A 14 1.51 -3.42 0.93
C VAL A 14 1.01 -4.32 -0.20
N THR A 15 1.69 -4.37 -1.34
CA THR A 15 1.27 -5.24 -2.45
C THR A 15 1.32 -6.72 -2.08
N ARG A 16 2.35 -7.16 -1.36
CA ARG A 16 2.50 -8.54 -0.89
C ARG A 16 1.37 -8.93 0.08
N GLU A 17 1.02 -8.04 0.98
CA GLU A 17 -0.03 -8.26 1.99
C GLU A 17 -1.42 -8.33 1.35
N LEU A 18 -1.67 -7.49 0.34
CA LEU A 18 -2.87 -7.59 -0.48
C LEU A 18 -2.94 -8.93 -1.22
N GLU A 19 -1.82 -9.42 -1.78
CA GLU A 19 -1.77 -10.74 -2.43
C GLU A 19 -2.05 -11.88 -1.43
N ILE A 20 -1.48 -11.82 -0.22
CA ILE A 20 -1.74 -12.79 0.87
C ILE A 20 -3.21 -12.77 1.29
N ALA A 21 -3.84 -11.59 1.33
CA ALA A 21 -5.27 -11.42 1.60
C ALA A 21 -6.20 -11.87 0.45
N GLY A 22 -5.64 -12.36 -0.67
CA GLY A 22 -6.41 -12.86 -1.82
C GLY A 22 -6.64 -11.83 -2.93
N HIS A 23 -6.17 -10.59 -2.77
CA HIS A 23 -6.22 -9.56 -3.82
C HIS A 23 -5.03 -9.70 -4.78
N VAL A 24 -5.11 -10.69 -5.66
CA VAL A 24 -4.00 -11.05 -6.57
C VAL A 24 -3.98 -10.25 -7.87
N THR A 25 -5.09 -9.61 -8.24
CA THR A 25 -5.18 -8.76 -9.44
C THR A 25 -4.99 -7.29 -9.09
N ILE A 26 -4.41 -6.50 -10.00
CA ILE A 26 -4.21 -5.06 -9.78
C ILE A 26 -5.53 -4.34 -9.53
N GLY A 27 -6.59 -4.71 -10.26
CA GLY A 27 -7.93 -4.19 -10.01
C GLY A 27 -8.39 -4.43 -8.57
N SER A 28 -8.29 -5.68 -8.09
CA SER A 28 -8.67 -6.02 -6.71
C SER A 28 -7.82 -5.34 -5.65
N GLN A 29 -6.52 -5.12 -5.91
CA GLN A 29 -5.61 -4.40 -5.01
C GLN A 29 -5.97 -2.92 -4.90
N VAL A 30 -6.26 -2.29 -6.04
CA VAL A 30 -6.72 -0.90 -6.08
C VAL A 30 -8.08 -0.75 -5.40
N GLU A 31 -8.98 -1.70 -5.58
CA GLU A 31 -10.28 -1.73 -4.89
C GLU A 31 -10.13 -1.91 -3.38
N ALA A 32 -9.28 -2.83 -2.92
CA ALA A 32 -8.97 -3.05 -1.51
C ALA A 32 -8.37 -1.81 -0.84
N LEU A 33 -7.64 -0.99 -1.60
CA LEU A 33 -7.14 0.31 -1.15
C LEU A 33 -8.19 1.43 -1.28
N GLY A 34 -9.46 1.13 -1.54
CA GLY A 34 -10.55 2.09 -1.63
C GLY A 34 -10.49 2.96 -2.89
N LYS A 35 -9.95 2.44 -3.99
CA LYS A 35 -9.73 3.17 -5.26
C LYS A 35 -8.92 4.46 -5.08
N ALA A 36 -8.02 4.47 -4.10
CA ALA A 36 -7.25 5.65 -3.76
C ALA A 36 -6.26 6.06 -4.87
N VAL A 37 -6.06 5.20 -5.88
CA VAL A 37 -5.11 5.37 -6.97
C VAL A 37 -5.67 4.74 -8.24
N SER A 38 -5.29 5.21 -9.43
CA SER A 38 -5.67 4.53 -10.69
C SER A 38 -4.84 3.25 -10.91
N ILE A 39 -5.41 2.29 -11.65
CA ILE A 39 -4.73 1.05 -12.07
C ILE A 39 -3.39 1.35 -12.75
N GLU A 40 -3.39 2.27 -13.73
CA GLU A 40 -2.18 2.64 -14.48
C GLU A 40 -1.08 3.23 -13.58
N LYS A 41 -1.46 4.02 -12.57
CA LYS A 41 -0.48 4.56 -11.61
C LYS A 41 0.04 3.45 -10.69
N PHE A 42 -0.84 2.55 -10.26
CA PHE A 42 -0.46 1.41 -9.43
C PHE A 42 0.52 0.48 -10.15
N GLU A 43 0.26 0.18 -11.43
CA GLU A 43 1.15 -0.59 -12.31
C GLU A 43 2.54 0.03 -12.41
N ARG A 44 2.61 1.33 -12.69
CA ARG A 44 3.88 2.06 -12.76
C ARG A 44 4.67 1.98 -11.46
N LEU A 45 4.01 2.03 -10.32
CA LEU A 45 4.65 1.92 -9.00
C LEU A 45 5.11 0.49 -8.72
N ARG A 46 4.33 -0.51 -9.12
CA ARG A 46 4.69 -1.93 -9.01
C ARG A 46 5.91 -2.27 -9.88
N ALA A 47 6.06 -1.60 -11.01
CA ALA A 47 7.25 -1.69 -11.88
C ALA A 47 8.49 -0.93 -11.34
N GLY A 48 8.47 -0.45 -10.09
CA GLY A 48 9.60 0.25 -9.46
C GLY A 48 9.59 1.77 -9.64
N GLY A 49 8.48 2.32 -10.15
CA GLY A 49 8.26 3.76 -10.28
C GLY A 49 8.36 4.52 -8.96
N ASP A 50 8.50 5.84 -9.08
CA ASP A 50 8.70 6.69 -7.92
C ASP A 50 7.42 6.92 -7.11
N VAL A 51 7.49 6.59 -5.81
CA VAL A 51 6.40 6.79 -4.86
C VAL A 51 6.38 8.23 -4.37
N SER A 52 5.51 9.04 -4.96
CA SER A 52 5.37 10.45 -4.58
C SER A 52 4.88 10.62 -3.14
N PHE A 53 5.18 11.77 -2.54
CA PHE A 53 4.72 12.07 -1.17
C PHE A 53 3.19 11.99 -1.04
N HIS A 54 2.46 12.55 -2.01
CA HIS A 54 1.00 12.50 -2.02
C HIS A 54 0.48 11.08 -2.09
N PHE A 55 1.04 10.24 -2.97
CA PHE A 55 0.66 8.83 -3.03
C PHE A 55 0.93 8.12 -1.71
N ALA A 56 2.10 8.35 -1.10
CA ALA A 56 2.42 7.77 0.19
C ALA A 56 1.39 8.16 1.27
N ARG A 57 0.90 9.40 1.28
CA ARG A 57 -0.17 9.83 2.21
C ARG A 57 -1.49 9.12 1.94
N THR A 58 -1.83 8.97 0.67
CA THR A 58 -3.03 8.28 0.24
C THR A 58 -3.05 6.83 0.71
N ILE A 59 -1.93 6.11 0.57
CA ILE A 59 -1.79 4.73 1.07
C ILE A 59 -1.85 4.68 2.60
N GLU A 60 -1.18 5.61 3.29
CA GLU A 60 -1.25 5.70 4.76
C GLU A 60 -2.70 5.86 5.24
N HIS A 61 -3.48 6.70 4.56
CA HIS A 61 -4.88 6.90 4.88
C HIS A 61 -5.73 5.65 4.59
N ALA A 62 -5.58 5.05 3.40
CA ALA A 62 -6.31 3.84 3.02
C ALA A 62 -6.08 2.68 4.00
N LEU A 63 -4.84 2.52 4.49
CA LEU A 63 -4.45 1.47 5.42
C LEU A 63 -4.60 1.86 6.90
N LYS A 64 -5.15 3.05 7.19
CA LYS A 64 -5.26 3.62 8.55
C LYS A 64 -3.91 3.62 9.31
N LYS A 65 -2.80 3.82 8.59
CA LYS A 65 -1.45 3.87 9.16
C LYS A 65 -1.11 5.27 9.67
N PRO A 66 -0.18 5.38 10.65
CA PRO A 66 0.28 6.67 11.11
C PRO A 66 0.90 7.52 9.99
N LYS A 67 0.80 8.84 10.12
CA LYS A 67 1.44 9.77 9.21
C LYS A 67 2.95 9.50 9.15
N ARG A 68 3.48 9.43 7.93
CA ARG A 68 4.90 9.16 7.58
C ARG A 68 5.30 7.71 7.79
N TRP A 69 4.38 6.79 7.99
CA TRP A 69 4.68 5.36 8.01
C TRP A 69 5.41 4.92 6.73
N MET A 70 4.97 5.38 5.55
CA MET A 70 5.61 5.05 4.27
C MET A 70 7.05 5.60 4.15
N ASP A 71 7.40 6.64 4.90
CA ASP A 71 8.74 7.25 4.88
C ASP A 71 9.73 6.53 5.80
N ARG A 72 9.25 5.75 6.77
CA ARG A 72 10.06 5.04 7.75
C ARG A 72 10.65 3.79 7.11
N ALA A 73 11.78 3.33 7.65
CA ALA A 73 12.30 2.03 7.28
C ALA A 73 11.20 0.97 7.51
N PRO A 74 10.99 0.04 6.57
CA PRO A 74 10.05 -1.06 6.79
C PRO A 74 10.44 -1.78 8.07
N ALA A 75 9.51 -1.89 9.00
CA ALA A 75 9.61 -2.85 10.08
C ALA A 75 9.12 -4.19 9.53
N ASP A 76 9.76 -5.30 9.89
CA ASP A 76 9.34 -6.65 9.45
C ASP A 76 7.91 -7.01 9.91
N ASP A 77 7.39 -6.27 10.89
CA ASP A 77 6.02 -6.39 11.38
C ASP A 77 5.13 -5.23 10.87
N VAL A 78 3.86 -5.55 10.64
CA VAL A 78 2.71 -4.63 10.63
C VAL A 78 2.28 -4.06 9.26
N VAL A 79 1.65 -4.88 8.42
CA VAL A 79 0.49 -4.46 7.58
C VAL A 79 -0.79 -5.24 7.93
N GLY A 80 -0.83 -6.04 8.99
CA GLY A 80 -1.99 -6.88 9.34
C GLY A 80 -3.23 -6.23 10.01
N ALA A 81 -3.67 -5.02 9.65
CA ALA A 81 -4.82 -4.39 10.34
C ALA A 81 -5.88 -3.72 9.44
N ALA A 82 -5.73 -3.77 8.11
CA ALA A 82 -6.66 -3.09 7.20
C ALA A 82 -7.74 -4.01 6.59
N VAL A 83 -7.65 -5.33 6.76
CA VAL A 83 -8.49 -6.31 6.02
C VAL A 83 -9.59 -6.96 6.88
N ASP A 84 -10.02 -6.33 7.97
CA ASP A 84 -11.06 -6.88 8.84
C ASP A 84 -12.15 -5.83 9.10
N LYS A 85 -13.11 -5.72 8.17
CA LYS A 85 -14.48 -5.14 8.20
C LYS A 85 -15.03 -5.32 6.76
N GLU A 86 -16.01 -6.14 6.41
CA GLU A 86 -17.17 -6.73 7.08
C GLU A 86 -17.55 -8.04 6.37
N GLN A 87 -17.59 -9.17 7.08
CA GLN A 87 -18.48 -10.30 6.79
C GLN A 87 -19.09 -10.76 8.11
N GLY A 88 -20.41 -10.71 8.23
CA GLY A 88 -21.19 -11.07 9.42
C GLY A 88 -21.90 -9.85 10.01
N SER A 89 -23.23 -9.78 10.11
CA SER A 89 -24.26 -10.83 10.08
C SER A 89 -25.60 -10.27 9.65
#